data_AF-A0A2G9MDL6-F1
#
_entry.id   AF-A0A2G9MDL6-F1
#
_cell.length_a   1.000
_cell.length_b   1.000
_cell.length_c   1.000
_cell.angle_alpha   90.00
_cell.angle_beta   90.00
_cell.angle_gamma   90.00
#
_symmetry.space_group_name_H-M   'P 1'
#
loop_
_entity.id
_entity.type
_entity.pdbx_description
1 polymer ?
#
loop_
_entity_poly.entity_id
_entity_poly.type
_entity_poly.pdbx_seq_one_letter_code
_entity_poly.pdbx_strand_id
1 'polypeptide(L)'
;MSVETKRESKRCYKMQKQNVVVEQVQNNIPEKKYRAGAISATVWLNKGQKQNGELSEYQTISIERNYTDKSGKWQSTNSLRVNDMPKACVVLQKAYEYCVLQR
;
A
#
# COMPACT_ATOMS: atom_id res chain seq x y z
N MET A 1 -13.24 63.67 -2.33
CA MET A 1 -13.02 62.84 -1.11
C MET A 1 -14.40 62.43 -0.63
N SER A 2 -14.89 61.19 -0.70
CA SER A 2 -14.25 59.89 -0.74
C SER A 2 -15.16 58.91 -1.47
N VAL A 3 -14.70 58.37 -2.60
CA VAL A 3 -15.39 57.35 -3.42
C VAL A 3 -14.58 56.07 -3.44
N GLU A 4 -14.13 55.59 -2.27
CA GLU A 4 -13.18 54.46 -2.21
C GLU A 4 -13.61 53.28 -1.34
N THR A 5 -14.63 53.38 -0.49
CA THR A 5 -14.89 52.33 0.50
C THR A 5 -16.08 51.41 0.22
N LYS A 6 -16.54 51.32 -1.04
CA LYS A 6 -17.62 50.37 -1.42
C LYS A 6 -17.33 49.51 -2.67
N ARG A 7 -16.11 49.60 -3.22
CA ARG A 7 -15.68 48.83 -4.42
C ARG A 7 -14.73 47.67 -4.14
N GLU A 8 -14.30 47.47 -2.89
CA GLU A 8 -13.34 46.41 -2.55
C GLU A 8 -13.96 45.11 -2.00
N SER A 9 -15.27 45.03 -1.77
CA SER A 9 -15.89 43.79 -1.23
C SER A 9 -16.37 42.80 -2.30
N LYS A 10 -16.10 43.05 -3.59
CA LYS A 10 -16.50 42.16 -4.69
C LYS A 10 -15.34 41.67 -5.54
N ARG A 11 -14.10 41.79 -5.03
CA ARG A 11 -12.91 41.26 -5.69
C ARG A 11 -12.45 40.01 -4.95
N CYS A 12 -12.53 38.89 -5.66
CA CYS A 12 -11.79 37.67 -5.38
C CYS A 12 -12.23 36.88 -4.14
N TYR A 13 -13.30 36.11 -4.26
CA TYR A 13 -13.28 34.73 -3.76
C TYR A 13 -14.27 33.87 -4.55
N LYS A 14 -14.07 33.81 -5.87
CA LYS A 14 -14.58 32.67 -6.65
C LYS A 14 -13.72 31.47 -6.29
N MET A 15 -14.07 30.77 -5.21
CA MET A 15 -13.55 29.41 -4.99
C MET A 15 -14.08 28.54 -6.12
N GLN A 16 -13.24 28.31 -7.11
CA GLN A 16 -13.45 27.25 -8.08
C GLN A 16 -13.42 25.94 -7.30
N LYS A 17 -14.59 25.35 -7.06
CA LYS A 17 -14.69 23.96 -6.61
C LYS A 17 -14.10 23.10 -7.73
N GLN A 18 -12.81 22.79 -7.63
CA GLN A 18 -12.22 21.71 -8.41
C GLN A 18 -12.90 20.42 -7.97
N ASN A 19 -13.61 19.78 -8.91
CA ASN A 19 -14.10 18.43 -8.74
C ASN A 19 -12.87 17.51 -8.63
N VAL A 20 -12.45 17.23 -7.40
CA VAL A 20 -11.50 16.17 -7.11
C VAL A 20 -12.24 14.87 -7.43
N VAL A 21 -11.91 14.27 -8.57
CA VAL A 21 -12.31 12.89 -8.86
C VAL A 21 -11.56 12.04 -7.85
N VAL A 22 -12.26 11.66 -6.78
CA VAL A 22 -11.74 10.74 -5.77
C VAL A 22 -11.70 9.37 -6.44
N GLU A 23 -10.58 9.06 -7.07
CA GLU A 23 -10.29 7.72 -7.59
C GLU A 23 -10.51 6.76 -6.41
N GLN A 24 -11.52 5.89 -6.54
CA GLN A 24 -11.88 4.95 -5.50
C GLN A 24 -10.62 4.13 -5.20
N VAL A 25 -10.12 4.20 -3.97
CA VAL A 25 -8.99 3.38 -3.53
C VAL A 25 -9.49 1.94 -3.58
N GLN A 26 -9.26 1.28 -4.72
CA GLN A 26 -9.55 -0.13 -4.89
C GLN A 26 -8.78 -0.85 -3.78
N ASN A 27 -9.49 -1.39 -2.78
CA ASN A 27 -8.87 -2.15 -1.70
C ASN A 27 -8.02 -3.23 -2.35
N ASN A 28 -6.70 -3.12 -2.22
CA ASN A 28 -5.81 -4.05 -2.89
C ASN A 28 -5.93 -5.40 -2.18
N ILE A 29 -6.45 -6.40 -2.88
CA ILE A 29 -6.69 -7.73 -2.29
C ILE A 29 -5.38 -8.51 -2.41
N PRO A 30 -4.92 -9.19 -1.35
CA PRO A 30 -3.74 -10.04 -1.43
C PRO A 30 -4.03 -11.19 -2.40
N GLU A 31 -3.16 -11.36 -3.37
CA GLU A 31 -3.28 -12.40 -4.41
C GLU A 31 -2.99 -13.78 -3.80
N LYS A 32 -1.93 -13.87 -2.98
CA LYS A 32 -1.55 -15.11 -2.31
C LYS A 32 -0.86 -14.85 -0.97
N LYS A 33 -1.05 -15.74 0.00
CA LYS A 33 -0.34 -15.71 1.29
C LYS A 33 0.26 -17.07 1.62
N TYR A 34 1.55 -17.08 1.93
CA TYR A 34 2.30 -18.24 2.42
C TYR A 34 2.65 -18.04 3.89
N ARG A 35 2.61 -19.11 4.69
CA ARG A 35 2.92 -19.06 6.12
C ARG A 35 3.78 -20.26 6.53
N ALA A 36 4.81 -19.97 7.32
CA ALA A 36 5.65 -20.95 7.99
C ALA A 36 5.81 -20.54 9.46
N GLY A 37 4.92 -21.07 10.32
CA GLY A 37 4.86 -20.70 11.73
C GLY A 37 4.55 -19.21 11.91
N ALA A 38 5.44 -18.50 12.60
CA ALA A 38 5.33 -17.06 12.87
C ALA A 38 5.56 -16.18 11.64
N ILE A 39 6.21 -16.69 10.58
CA ILE A 39 6.56 -15.90 9.40
C ILE A 39 5.52 -16.10 8.30
N SER A 40 5.13 -15.01 7.65
CA SER A 40 4.30 -15.06 6.46
C SER A 40 4.79 -14.12 5.36
N ALA A 41 4.64 -14.56 4.11
CA ALA A 41 4.86 -13.74 2.92
C ALA A 41 3.54 -13.57 2.17
N THR A 42 3.19 -12.35 1.83
CA THR A 42 1.97 -11.99 1.11
C THR A 42 2.33 -11.37 -0.23
N VAL A 43 1.79 -11.90 -1.32
CA VAL A 43 1.94 -11.40 -2.68
C VAL A 43 0.75 -10.48 -2.98
N TRP A 44 1.05 -9.30 -3.51
CA TRP A 44 0.08 -8.26 -3.85
C TRP A 44 0.18 -7.92 -5.32
N LEU A 45 -0.95 -7.78 -6.02
CA LEU A 45 -0.99 -7.26 -7.38
C LEU A 45 -1.33 -5.78 -7.34
N ASN A 46 -0.36 -4.91 -7.57
CA ASN A 46 -0.58 -3.47 -7.58
C ASN A 46 -0.81 -2.98 -9.01
N LYS A 47 -1.69 -2.00 -9.15
CA LYS A 47 -1.88 -1.26 -10.40
C LYS A 47 -1.26 0.12 -10.23
N GLY A 48 -0.48 0.54 -11.21
CA GLY A 48 0.12 1.86 -11.27
C GLY A 48 -0.03 2.46 -12.66
N GLN A 49 0.21 3.76 -12.78
CA GLN A 49 0.28 4.45 -14.05
C GLN A 49 1.74 4.74 -14.37
N LYS A 50 2.18 4.43 -15.60
CA LYS A 50 3.47 4.89 -16.11
C LYS A 50 3.41 6.38 -16.45
N GLN A 51 4.56 7.03 -16.57
CA GLN A 51 4.66 8.44 -16.95
C GLN A 51 3.93 8.77 -18.27
N ASN A 52 3.75 7.78 -19.14
CA ASN A 52 3.05 7.90 -20.43
C ASN A 52 1.52 7.72 -20.35
N GLY A 53 0.95 7.54 -19.15
CA GLY A 53 -0.48 7.30 -18.95
C GLY A 53 -0.93 5.85 -19.18
N GLU A 54 -0.02 4.94 -19.55
CA GLU A 54 -0.32 3.51 -19.64
C GLU A 54 -0.52 2.88 -18.25
N LEU A 55 -1.54 2.05 -18.14
CA LEU A 55 -1.77 1.21 -16.96
C LEU A 55 -0.70 0.11 -16.91
N SER A 56 -0.05 -0.03 -15.76
CA SER A 56 0.96 -1.05 -15.49
C SER A 56 0.58 -1.83 -14.24
N GLU A 57 0.65 -3.15 -14.32
CA GLU A 57 0.46 -4.02 -13.16
C GLU A 57 1.81 -4.57 -12.72
N TYR A 58 2.06 -4.56 -11.41
CA TYR A 58 3.30 -5.07 -10.82
C TYR A 58 3.02 -5.74 -9.48
N GLN A 59 3.72 -6.84 -9.24
CA GLN A 59 3.59 -7.58 -7.99
C GLN A 59 4.56 -7.04 -6.93
N THR A 60 4.11 -7.01 -5.68
CA THR A 60 4.98 -6.78 -4.52
C THR A 60 4.81 -7.89 -3.50
N ILE A 61 5.87 -8.16 -2.74
CA ILE A 61 5.88 -9.20 -1.72
C ILE A 61 6.14 -8.54 -0.38
N SER A 62 5.25 -8.76 0.58
CA SER A 62 5.40 -8.30 1.97
C SER A 62 5.69 -9.47 2.89
N ILE A 63 6.76 -9.38 3.67
CA ILE A 63 7.13 -10.38 4.68
C ILE A 63 6.89 -9.84 6.08
N GLU A 64 6.23 -10.62 6.92
CA GLU A 64 5.88 -10.25 8.29
C GLU A 64 6.15 -11.41 9.27
N ARG A 65 6.51 -11.05 10.49
CA ARG A 65 6.64 -11.94 11.64
C ARG A 65 5.56 -11.63 12.67
N ASN A 66 4.76 -12.63 13.00
CA ASN A 66 3.73 -12.55 14.03
C ASN A 66 4.28 -13.03 15.38
N TYR A 67 3.98 -12.30 16.45
CA TYR A 67 4.34 -12.67 17.80
C TYR A 67 3.28 -12.18 18.79
N THR A 68 3.19 -12.83 19.93
CA THR A 68 2.40 -12.35 21.06
C THR A 68 3.25 -11.45 21.94
N ASP A 69 2.71 -10.28 22.29
CA ASP A 69 3.32 -9.42 23.29
C ASP A 69 3.06 -9.93 24.70
N LYS A 70 3.63 -9.26 25.71
CA LYS A 70 3.47 -9.63 27.12
C LYS A 70 2.02 -9.53 27.61
N SER A 71 1.18 -8.76 26.91
CA SER A 71 -0.24 -8.60 27.19
C SER A 71 -1.09 -9.65 26.48
N GLY A 72 -0.47 -10.60 25.77
CA GLY A 72 -1.15 -11.66 25.00
C GLY A 72 -1.75 -11.18 23.68
N LYS A 73 -1.50 -9.93 23.26
CA LYS A 73 -2.00 -9.41 22.00
C LYS A 73 -1.07 -9.82 20.87
N TRP A 74 -1.66 -10.28 19.77
CA TRP A 74 -0.94 -10.58 18.54
C TRP A 74 -0.46 -9.29 17.87
N GLN A 75 0.81 -9.26 17.50
CA GLN A 75 1.47 -8.17 16.83
C GLN A 75 2.20 -8.71 15.60
N SER A 76 2.31 -7.88 14.56
CA SER A 76 3.15 -8.15 13.39
C SER A 76 4.35 -7.19 13.37
N THR A 77 5.46 -7.63 12.79
CA THR A 77 6.65 -6.80 12.55
C THR A 77 7.38 -7.28 11.31
N ASN A 78 8.10 -6.37 10.65
CA ASN A 78 8.92 -6.70 9.50
C ASN A 78 10.37 -7.06 9.91
N SER A 79 10.70 -6.94 11.20
CA SER A 79 12.01 -7.31 11.73
C SER A 79 12.09 -8.81 12.01
N LEU A 80 12.99 -9.48 11.30
CA LEU A 80 13.27 -10.91 11.41
C LEU A 80 14.43 -11.19 12.37
N ARG A 81 14.39 -12.34 13.05
CA ARG A 81 15.50 -12.85 13.85
C ARG A 81 16.26 -13.93 13.07
N VAL A 82 17.46 -14.28 13.53
CA VAL A 82 18.29 -15.33 12.90
C VAL A 82 17.52 -16.66 12.76
N ASN A 83 16.74 -17.04 13.78
CA ASN A 83 15.94 -18.27 13.77
C ASN A 83 14.75 -18.22 12.80
N ASP A 84 14.35 -17.04 12.34
CA ASP A 84 13.29 -16.86 11.37
C ASP A 84 13.81 -17.05 9.93
N MET A 85 15.12 -16.94 9.72
CA MET A 85 15.73 -16.99 8.38
C MET A 85 15.37 -18.26 7.59
N PRO A 86 15.46 -19.48 8.14
CA PRO A 86 15.09 -20.68 7.38
C PRO A 86 13.62 -20.66 6.95
N LYS A 87 12.73 -20.15 7.82
CA LYS A 87 11.29 -20.05 7.52
C LYS A 87 11.03 -18.97 6.48
N ALA A 88 11.73 -17.84 6.57
CA ALA A 88 11.69 -16.77 5.57
C ALA A 88 12.11 -17.27 4.19
N CYS A 89 13.21 -18.03 4.09
CA CYS A 89 13.66 -18.63 2.83
C CYS A 89 12.58 -19.49 2.19
N VAL A 90 11.92 -20.36 2.97
CA VAL A 90 10.86 -21.25 2.44
C VAL A 90 9.66 -20.45 1.91
N VAL A 91 9.15 -19.48 2.68
CA VAL A 91 7.98 -18.70 2.22
C VAL A 91 8.32 -17.79 1.04
N LEU A 92 9.53 -17.23 1.00
CA LEU A 92 10.00 -16.40 -0.11
C LEU A 92 10.21 -17.24 -1.38
N GLN A 93 10.76 -18.45 -1.24
CA GLN A 93 10.92 -19.35 -2.38
C GLN A 93 9.56 -19.71 -2.99
N LYS A 94 8.55 -19.98 -2.16
CA LYS A 94 7.18 -20.23 -2.65
C LYS A 94 6.52 -19.00 -3.27
N ALA A 95 6.75 -17.82 -2.71
CA ALA A 95 6.28 -16.58 -3.32
C ALA A 95 6.95 -16.33 -4.68
N TYR A 96 8.26 -16.56 -4.79
CA TYR A 96 8.99 -16.43 -6.06
C TYR A 96 8.53 -17.45 -7.10
N GLU A 97 8.38 -18.71 -6.72
CA GLU A 97 7.82 -19.76 -7.59
C GLU A 97 6.46 -19.33 -8.15
N TYR A 98 5.59 -18.76 -7.32
CA TYR A 98 4.29 -18.25 -7.74
C TYR A 98 4.41 -17.10 -8.75
N CYS A 99 5.20 -16.07 -8.42
CA CYS A 99 5.37 -14.89 -9.28
C CYS A 99 5.98 -15.21 -10.66
N VAL A 100 6.86 -16.22 -10.74
CA VAL A 100 7.59 -16.54 -11.97
C VAL A 100 6.93 -17.65 -12.77
N LEU A 101 6.40 -18.70 -12.13
CA LEU A 101 5.92 -19.89 -12.82
C LEU A 101 4.40 -19.90 -13.05
N GLN A 102 3.62 -19.19 -12.23
CA GLN A 102 2.14 -19.17 -12.34
C GLN A 102 1.60 -17.89 -12.99
N ARG A 103 2.46 -17.14 -13.68
CA ARG A 103 2.09 -15.94 -14.45
C ARG A 103 1.52 -16.29 -15.81
#